data_AF-A0A0F9L635-F1
#
_entry.id   AF-A0A0F9L635-F1
#
_cell.length_a   1.000
_cell.length_b   1.000
_cell.length_c   1.000
_cell.angle_alpha   90.00
_cell.angle_beta   90.00
_cell.angle_gamma   90.00
#
_symmetry.space_group_name_H-M   'P 1'
#
loop_
_entity.id
_entity.type
_entity.pdbx_description
1 polymer ?
#
loop_
_entity_poly.entity_id
_entity_poly.type
_entity_poly.pdbx_seq_one_letter_code
_entity_poly.pdbx_strand_id
1 'polypeptide(L)'
;MKTDDQILERIAYVEKKVDPIGFATSDLIFRLGYKAGKQFLKSDVTEKEYNTKLKWSKNKNDIIKEMKEYLSFAFQKATDERGISANRSLLHYQNWFWLIGDQDFADSIFKDFSNYGLEKLKEIEKKLKTMKEKDNES
;
A
#
# COMPACT_ATOMS: atom_id res chain seq x y z
N MET A 1 -5.35 12.08 0.33
CA MET A 1 -4.90 11.11 -0.69
C MET A 1 -3.84 11.76 -1.54
N LYS A 2 -2.82 11.00 -1.95
CA LYS A 2 -1.78 11.48 -2.85
C LYS A 2 -2.32 11.58 -4.30
N THR A 3 -1.76 12.51 -5.07
CA THR A 3 -2.12 12.75 -6.48
C THR A 3 -1.40 11.77 -7.42
N ASP A 4 -1.85 11.67 -8.67
CA ASP A 4 -1.22 10.80 -9.67
C ASP A 4 0.26 11.15 -9.90
N ASP A 5 0.59 12.44 -9.98
CA ASP A 5 1.98 12.90 -10.16
C ASP A 5 2.86 12.48 -8.98
N GLN A 6 2.36 12.68 -7.75
CA GLN A 6 3.07 12.24 -6.55
C GLN A 6 3.23 10.70 -6.51
N ILE A 7 2.22 9.95 -6.93
CA ILE A 7 2.27 8.49 -6.97
C ILE A 7 3.32 8.03 -7.99
N LEU A 8 3.40 8.67 -9.17
CA LEU A 8 4.42 8.37 -10.18
C LEU A 8 5.84 8.64 -9.66
N GLU A 9 6.05 9.77 -8.98
CA GLU A 9 7.33 10.08 -8.31
C GLU A 9 7.69 9.01 -7.27
N ARG A 10 6.70 8.58 -6.47
CA ARG A 10 6.91 7.54 -5.46
C ARG A 10 7.23 6.18 -6.10
N ILE A 11 6.57 5.80 -7.19
CA ILE A 11 6.87 4.57 -7.94
C ILE A 11 8.32 4.58 -8.40
N ALA A 12 8.77 5.67 -9.04
CA ALA A 12 10.15 5.78 -9.51
C ALA A 12 11.19 5.69 -8.38
N TYR A 13 10.85 6.20 -7.19
CA TYR A 13 11.69 6.04 -5.99
C TYR A 13 11.70 4.58 -5.49
N VAL A 14 10.53 3.98 -5.32
CA VAL A 14 10.36 2.63 -4.74
C VAL A 14 11.01 1.57 -5.61
N GLU A 15 10.78 1.58 -6.94
CA GLU A 15 11.35 0.61 -7.88
C GLU A 15 12.89 0.61 -7.85
N LYS A 16 13.50 1.79 -7.72
CA LYS A 16 14.96 1.94 -7.77
C LYS A 16 15.67 1.63 -6.46
N LYS A 17 14.99 1.79 -5.32
CA LYS A 17 15.66 1.85 -4.01
C LYS A 17 15.16 0.84 -2.99
N VAL A 18 13.92 0.36 -3.15
CA VAL A 18 13.22 -0.33 -2.05
C VAL A 18 12.61 -1.66 -2.48
N ASP A 19 11.96 -1.71 -3.65
CA ASP A 19 11.21 -2.88 -4.12
C ASP A 19 11.52 -3.17 -5.60
N PRO A 20 12.73 -3.65 -5.92
CA PRO A 20 13.16 -3.90 -7.30
C PRO A 20 12.38 -5.04 -7.98
N ILE A 21 11.64 -5.85 -7.22
CA ILE A 21 10.81 -6.95 -7.72
C ILE A 21 9.34 -6.51 -7.89
N GLY A 22 8.98 -5.30 -7.43
CA GLY A 22 7.69 -4.67 -7.69
C GLY A 22 6.52 -5.23 -6.88
N PHE A 23 6.77 -5.93 -5.77
CA PHE A 23 5.72 -6.54 -4.96
C PHE A 23 4.78 -5.52 -4.31
N ALA A 24 5.32 -4.43 -3.76
CA ALA A 24 4.56 -3.35 -3.13
C ALA A 24 4.38 -2.13 -4.06
N THR A 25 5.18 -2.04 -5.13
CA THR A 25 5.00 -1.02 -6.19
C THR A 25 3.62 -1.14 -6.84
N SER A 26 3.08 -2.35 -6.92
CA SER A 26 1.73 -2.60 -7.42
C SER A 26 0.64 -1.85 -6.63
N ASP A 27 0.79 -1.67 -5.31
CA ASP A 27 -0.14 -0.90 -4.48
C ASP A 27 -0.26 0.56 -4.95
N LEU A 28 0.82 1.12 -5.49
CA LEU A 28 0.88 2.48 -6.02
C LEU A 28 0.29 2.54 -7.44
N ILE A 29 0.69 1.61 -8.30
CA ILE A 29 0.24 1.55 -9.70
C ILE A 29 -1.29 1.41 -9.79
N PHE A 30 -1.89 0.54 -8.95
CA PHE A 30 -3.34 0.31 -8.96
C PHE A 30 -4.16 1.52 -8.46
N ARG A 31 -3.50 2.55 -7.91
CA ARG A 31 -4.12 3.80 -7.45
C ARG A 31 -3.96 4.96 -8.43
N LEU A 32 -3.34 4.74 -9.59
CA LEU A 32 -3.25 5.76 -10.65
C LEU A 32 -4.59 5.94 -11.38
N GLY A 33 -4.76 7.08 -12.06
CA GLY A 33 -5.79 7.26 -13.07
C GLY A 33 -5.35 6.63 -14.39
N TYR A 34 -6.28 6.34 -15.31
CA TYR A 34 -5.97 5.66 -16.56
C TYR A 34 -4.83 6.36 -17.35
N LYS A 35 -4.88 7.69 -17.49
CA LYS A 35 -3.86 8.47 -18.20
C LYS A 35 -2.45 8.26 -17.63
N ALA A 36 -2.30 8.34 -16.30
CA ALA A 36 -1.02 8.18 -15.62
C ALA A 36 -0.59 6.70 -15.57
N GLY A 37 -1.54 5.80 -15.38
CA GLY A 37 -1.33 4.36 -15.29
C GLY A 37 -1.02 3.68 -16.63
N LYS A 38 -1.34 4.31 -17.76
CA LYS A 38 -1.20 3.73 -19.11
C LYS A 38 0.19 3.18 -19.40
N GLN A 39 1.24 3.80 -18.85
CA GLN A 39 2.63 3.35 -19.03
C GLN A 39 2.92 1.98 -18.39
N PHE A 40 2.09 1.52 -17.45
CA PHE A 40 2.21 0.22 -16.78
C PHE A 40 1.25 -0.84 -17.35
N LEU A 41 0.42 -0.47 -18.33
CA LEU A 41 -0.58 -1.34 -18.94
C LEU A 41 -0.08 -1.89 -20.27
N LYS A 42 -0.66 -3.03 -20.69
CA LYS A 42 -0.52 -3.48 -22.07
C LYS A 42 -1.20 -2.47 -23.01
N SER A 43 -0.67 -2.34 -24.23
CA SER A 43 -1.09 -1.31 -25.20
C SER A 43 -2.53 -1.43 -25.67
N ASP A 44 -3.13 -2.61 -25.54
CA ASP A 44 -4.50 -2.94 -25.91
C ASP A 44 -5.53 -2.65 -24.82
N VAL A 45 -5.10 -2.36 -23.59
CA VAL A 45 -6.01 -2.05 -22.47
C VAL A 45 -6.69 -0.71 -22.70
N THR A 46 -8.01 -0.73 -22.79
CA THR A 46 -8.83 0.48 -22.94
C THR A 46 -9.11 1.16 -21.60
N GLU A 47 -9.48 2.44 -21.63
CA GLU A 47 -9.90 3.18 -20.43
C GLU A 47 -11.09 2.53 -19.73
N LYS A 48 -12.03 1.98 -20.52
CA LYS A 48 -13.20 1.30 -20.00
C LYS A 48 -12.81 0.03 -19.24
N GLU A 49 -11.94 -0.80 -19.81
CA GLU A 49 -11.45 -2.02 -19.15
C GLU A 49 -10.65 -1.67 -17.90
N TYR A 50 -9.82 -0.63 -17.96
CA TYR A 50 -9.08 -0.15 -16.81
C TYR A 50 -10.00 0.22 -15.66
N ASN A 51 -10.96 1.11 -15.91
CA ASN A 51 -11.86 1.64 -14.87
C ASN A 51 -12.84 0.58 -14.32
N THR A 52 -13.10 -0.50 -15.06
CA THR A 52 -14.08 -1.53 -14.65
C THR A 52 -13.44 -2.78 -14.04
N LYS A 53 -12.21 -3.13 -14.41
CA LYS A 53 -11.59 -4.41 -14.04
C LYS A 53 -10.24 -4.30 -13.34
N LEU A 54 -9.50 -3.22 -13.57
CA LEU A 54 -8.09 -3.12 -13.14
C LEU A 54 -7.84 -2.04 -12.10
N LYS A 55 -8.65 -0.98 -12.10
CA LYS A 55 -8.52 0.14 -11.18
C LYS A 55 -9.03 -0.24 -9.80
N TRP A 56 -8.17 -0.08 -8.81
CA TRP A 56 -8.58 -0.21 -7.41
C TRP A 56 -9.08 1.12 -6.89
N SER A 57 -9.87 1.08 -5.82
CA SER A 57 -10.43 2.30 -5.26
C SER A 57 -9.32 3.25 -4.79
N LYS A 58 -9.43 4.53 -5.18
CA LYS A 58 -8.61 5.61 -4.62
C LYS A 58 -9.21 6.19 -3.33
N ASN A 59 -10.33 5.65 -2.85
CA ASN A 59 -10.95 6.10 -1.63
C ASN A 59 -10.07 5.72 -0.43
N LYS A 60 -9.87 6.68 0.48
CA LYS A 60 -9.07 6.48 1.70
C LYS A 60 -9.64 5.35 2.58
N ASN A 61 -10.96 5.26 2.72
CA ASN A 61 -11.61 4.25 3.55
C ASN A 61 -11.41 2.85 2.97
N ASP A 62 -11.46 2.71 1.63
CA ASP A 62 -11.22 1.41 0.98
C ASP A 62 -9.78 0.94 1.18
N ILE A 63 -8.81 1.86 1.12
CA ILE A 63 -7.41 1.54 1.43
C ILE A 63 -7.26 1.13 2.90
N ILE A 64 -7.89 1.85 3.84
CA ILE A 64 -7.86 1.49 5.27
C ILE A 64 -8.50 0.11 5.50
N LYS A 65 -9.59 -0.19 4.79
CA LYS A 65 -10.22 -1.51 4.85
C LYS A 65 -9.27 -2.61 4.36
N GLU A 66 -8.63 -2.41 3.22
CA GLU A 66 -7.62 -3.33 2.69
C GLU A 66 -6.45 -3.53 3.66
N MET A 67 -5.95 -2.46 4.27
CA MET A 67 -4.91 -2.52 5.31
C MET A 67 -5.32 -3.40 6.50
N LYS A 68 -6.59 -3.30 6.93
CA LYS A 68 -7.13 -4.11 8.04
C LYS A 68 -7.28 -5.58 7.64
N GLU A 69 -7.81 -5.84 6.44
CA GLU A 69 -7.99 -7.21 5.92
C GLU A 69 -6.65 -7.93 5.74
N TYR A 70 -5.61 -7.23 5.28
CA TYR A 70 -4.27 -7.77 5.07
C TYR A 70 -3.50 -8.09 6.36
N LEU A 71 -3.94 -7.54 7.51
CA LEU A 71 -3.20 -7.59 8.77
C LEU A 71 -2.99 -9.02 9.28
N SER A 72 -4.02 -9.87 9.15
CA SER A 72 -3.95 -11.28 9.55
C SER A 72 -2.86 -12.05 8.78
N PHE A 73 -2.78 -11.82 7.47
CA PHE A 73 -1.76 -12.39 6.61
C PHE A 73 -0.36 -11.89 7.00
N ALA A 74 -0.21 -10.59 7.24
CA ALA A 74 1.06 -9.99 7.64
C ALA A 74 1.58 -10.57 8.98
N PHE A 75 0.71 -10.71 9.99
CA PHE A 75 1.04 -11.34 11.26
C PHE A 75 1.44 -12.81 11.10
N GLN A 76 0.75 -13.55 10.24
CA GLN A 76 1.12 -14.93 9.94
C GLN A 76 2.53 -14.99 9.35
N LYS A 77 2.88 -14.11 8.40
CA LYS A 77 4.23 -14.10 7.80
C LYS A 77 5.34 -13.74 8.77
N ALA A 78 5.08 -12.82 9.70
CA ALA A 78 6.03 -12.46 10.75
C ALA A 78 6.21 -13.60 11.76
N THR A 79 5.11 -14.22 12.20
CA THR A 79 5.12 -15.33 13.18
C THR A 79 5.77 -16.59 12.63
N ASP A 80 5.58 -16.90 11.35
CA ASP A 80 6.22 -18.04 10.67
C ASP A 80 7.72 -17.80 10.37
N GLU A 81 8.30 -16.70 10.89
CA GLU A 81 9.69 -16.26 10.69
C GLU A 81 10.11 -16.16 9.21
N ARG A 82 9.15 -15.91 8.31
CA ARG A 82 9.40 -15.78 6.87
C ARG A 82 9.90 -14.36 6.58
N GLY A 83 11.17 -14.09 6.88
CA GLY A 83 11.74 -12.74 6.86
C GLY A 83 11.54 -11.95 5.56
N ILE A 84 11.63 -12.58 4.39
CA ILE A 84 11.36 -11.91 3.10
C ILE A 84 9.88 -11.52 2.98
N SER A 85 8.97 -12.40 3.36
CA SER A 85 7.54 -12.14 3.30
C SER A 85 7.10 -11.10 4.32
N ALA A 86 7.67 -11.12 5.53
CA ALA A 86 7.34 -10.18 6.58
C ALA A 86 7.83 -8.75 6.25
N ASN A 87 9.05 -8.62 5.71
CA ASN A 87 9.57 -7.33 5.22
C ASN A 87 8.67 -6.77 4.10
N ARG A 88 8.26 -7.62 3.15
CA ARG A 88 7.32 -7.23 2.10
C ARG A 88 5.96 -6.77 2.64
N SER A 89 5.43 -7.43 3.66
CA SER A 89 4.19 -6.98 4.32
C SER A 89 4.31 -5.57 4.88
N LEU A 90 5.45 -5.21 5.48
CA LEU A 90 5.69 -3.84 5.94
C LEU A 90 5.82 -2.83 4.79
N LEU A 91 6.39 -3.22 3.64
CA LEU A 91 6.46 -2.35 2.46
C LEU A 91 5.06 -1.96 1.95
N HIS A 92 4.12 -2.92 1.92
CA HIS A 92 2.73 -2.65 1.60
C HIS A 92 2.15 -1.58 2.55
N TYR A 93 2.33 -1.75 3.86
CA TYR A 93 1.88 -0.76 4.85
C TYR A 93 2.51 0.61 4.67
N GLN A 94 3.82 0.68 4.42
CA GLN A 94 4.49 1.96 4.14
C GLN A 94 3.83 2.68 2.96
N ASN A 95 3.58 1.98 1.85
CA ASN A 95 2.94 2.57 0.68
C ASN A 95 1.48 2.98 0.96
N TRP A 96 0.70 2.16 1.66
CA TRP A 96 -0.68 2.50 2.02
C TRP A 96 -0.77 3.70 2.95
N PHE A 97 0.03 3.77 4.02
CA PHE A 97 0.06 4.95 4.91
C PHE A 97 0.48 6.22 4.15
N TRP A 98 1.45 6.10 3.26
CA TRP A 98 1.87 7.20 2.39
C TRP A 98 0.72 7.67 1.48
N LEU A 99 0.03 6.73 0.81
CA LEU A 99 -1.11 7.00 -0.08
C LEU A 99 -2.25 7.76 0.62
N ILE A 100 -2.59 7.37 1.85
CA ILE A 100 -3.65 8.02 2.63
C ILE A 100 -3.23 9.34 3.28
N GLY A 101 -1.96 9.73 3.11
CA GLY A 101 -1.39 11.01 3.54
C GLY A 101 -0.77 11.00 4.94
N ASP A 102 -0.57 9.83 5.56
CA ASP A 102 0.08 9.69 6.87
C ASP A 102 1.59 9.46 6.68
N GLN A 103 2.28 10.50 6.22
CA GLN A 103 3.70 10.47 5.85
C GLN A 103 4.58 10.06 7.04
N ASP A 104 4.33 10.66 8.21
CA ASP A 104 5.14 10.42 9.41
C ASP A 104 5.09 8.95 9.82
N PHE A 105 3.90 8.34 9.78
CA PHE A 105 3.76 6.93 10.10
C PHE A 105 4.38 6.04 9.02
N ALA A 106 4.23 6.38 7.74
CA ALA A 106 4.87 5.67 6.63
C ALA A 106 6.41 5.66 6.74
N ASP A 107 7.01 6.78 7.11
CA ASP A 107 8.46 6.91 7.30
C ASP A 107 8.95 6.21 8.58
N SER A 108 8.05 5.89 9.51
CA SER A 108 8.35 5.15 10.74
C SER A 108 8.32 3.62 10.58
N ILE A 109 7.78 3.09 9.47
CA ILE A 109 7.52 1.65 9.31
C ILE A 109 8.78 0.80 9.47
N PHE A 110 9.91 1.24 8.90
CA PHE A 110 11.17 0.52 8.97
C PHE A 110 12.12 1.02 10.05
N LYS A 111 11.71 2.02 10.84
CA LYS A 111 12.50 2.44 12.00
C LYS A 111 12.48 1.32 13.04
N ASP A 112 13.67 0.99 13.55
CA ASP A 112 13.87 -0.03 14.58
C ASP A 112 13.38 -1.43 14.18
N PHE A 113 13.49 -1.78 12.90
CA PHE A 113 13.09 -3.08 12.37
C PHE A 113 13.81 -4.22 13.11
N SER A 114 13.03 -5.02 13.83
CA SER A 114 13.47 -6.15 14.64
C SER A 114 12.36 -7.20 14.69
N ASN A 115 12.69 -8.44 15.11
CA ASN A 115 11.73 -9.56 15.25
C ASN A 115 10.81 -9.74 14.04
N TYR A 116 11.40 -9.71 12.83
CA TYR A 116 10.68 -9.82 11.56
C TYR A 116 9.52 -8.81 11.38
N GLY A 117 9.57 -7.68 12.09
CA GLY A 117 8.55 -6.63 12.00
C GLY A 117 7.32 -6.82 12.89
N LEU A 118 7.31 -7.82 13.78
CA LEU A 118 6.15 -8.15 14.61
C LEU A 118 5.70 -6.98 15.49
N GLU A 119 6.65 -6.28 16.14
CA GLU A 119 6.32 -5.11 16.97
C GLU A 119 5.74 -3.97 16.13
N LYS A 120 6.25 -3.77 14.91
CA LYS A 120 5.69 -2.78 13.99
C LYS A 120 4.27 -3.15 13.56
N LEU A 121 3.97 -4.43 13.35
CA LEU A 121 2.60 -4.87 13.03
C LEU A 121 1.62 -4.58 14.17
N LYS A 122 2.04 -4.71 15.44
CA LYS A 122 1.21 -4.29 16.59
C LYS A 122 0.95 -2.79 16.60
N GLU A 123 1.95 -1.97 16.26
CA GLU A 123 1.77 -0.52 16.12
C GLU A 123 0.81 -0.18 14.97
N ILE A 124 0.96 -0.85 13.82
CA ILE A 124 0.06 -0.72 12.67
C ILE A 124 -1.37 -1.06 13.07
N GLU A 125 -1.57 -2.21 13.74
CA GLU A 125 -2.90 -2.62 14.22
C GLU A 125 -3.52 -1.55 15.12
N LYS A 126 -2.76 -1.05 16.11
CA LYS A 126 -3.21 0.00 17.03
C LYS A 126 -3.59 1.26 16.25
N LYS A 127 -2.76 1.68 15.30
CA LYS A 127 -3.01 2.85 14.44
C LYS A 127 -4.30 2.66 13.63
N LEU A 128 -4.49 1.50 13.00
CA LEU A 128 -5.68 1.19 12.21
C LEU A 128 -6.96 1.17 13.04
N LYS A 129 -6.91 0.73 14.31
CA LYS A 129 -8.05 0.80 15.24
C LYS A 129 -8.49 2.24 15.54
N THR A 130 -7.56 3.19 15.51
CA THR A 130 -7.89 4.63 15.69
C THR A 130 -8.43 5.28 14.42
N MET A 131 -8.18 4.67 13.26
CA MET A 131 -8.72 5.14 11.99
C MET A 131 -10.17 4.69 11.87
N LYS A 132 -11.09 5.60 12.20
CA LYS A 132 -12.52 5.40 11.95
C LYS A 132 -12.71 5.12 10.46
N GLU A 133 -13.37 4.00 10.15
CA GLU A 133 -14.15 3.93 8.93
C GLU A 133 -15.20 5.02 9.10
N LYS A 134 -15.16 6.08 8.27
CA LYS A 134 -16.35 6.92 8.20
C LYS A 134 -17.42 6.03 7.58
N ASP A 135 -18.39 5.64 8.39
CA ASP A 135 -19.62 5.03 7.91
C ASP A 135 -20.14 5.88 6.74
N ASN A 136 -20.45 5.21 5.64
CA ASN A 136 -21.17 5.82 4.54
C ASN A 136 -22.58 6.16 5.03
N GLU A 137 -22.74 7.30 5.71
CA GLU A 137 -24.04 7.96 5.83
C GLU A 137 -24.17 8.89 4.62
N SER A 138 -24.91 8.40 3.62
CA SER A 138 -25.65 9.20 2.65
C SER A 138 -27.13 9.08 2.97
#